data_AF-X0SDJ1-F1
#
_entry.id   AF-X0SDJ1-F1
#
_cell.length_a   1.000
_cell.length_b   1.000
_cell.length_c   1.000
_cell.angle_alpha   90.00
_cell.angle_beta   90.00
_cell.angle_gamma   90.00
#
_symmetry.space_group_name_H-M   'P 1'
#
loop_
_entity.id
_entity.type
_entity.pdbx_description
1 polymer ?
#
loop_
_entity_poly.entity_id
_entity_poly.type
_entity_poly.pdbx_seq_one_letter_code
_entity_poly.pdbx_strand_id
1 'polypeptide(L)'
;RECTVAETSVRPDMVTALVGGFACHYDQVILVGEASFIKLVLELGERQGIDWREILVHVIVGEEPLAENARKYLEDILGIDTSRPETGMIGSSMGVAELGLNLFFELPQLVALRRRLHADEASRHAVLGQGATTVPMLFTYDLSRIHVEVLENNDLVISTLDPDRLLPLIRYRTGDKASILAPEQLAMILGGDVPAEMANLPVLMVHGRGQCALAGEDEKPVFPEQVKEGLYYDLEMAQLATGNFRLTSGLLRAQVRIQLSPGVAVSPEISDRFAIAVSRYVPAPISVTCEKYEDFAGGMALDYERKFDYLGG
;
A
#
# COMPACT_ATOMS: atom_id res chain seq x y z
N ARG A 1 24.10 -15.81 10.82
CA ARG A 1 23.84 -15.00 9.61
C ARG A 1 24.08 -13.56 10.00
N GLU A 2 25.05 -12.91 9.38
CA GLU A 2 25.34 -11.50 9.62
C GLU A 2 24.44 -10.67 8.71
N CYS A 3 23.92 -9.55 9.22
CA CYS A 3 23.07 -8.62 8.47
C CYS A 3 23.65 -7.23 8.63
N THR A 4 23.98 -6.58 7.52
CA THR A 4 24.42 -5.19 7.52
C THR A 4 23.20 -4.29 7.41
N VAL A 5 23.08 -3.35 8.34
CA VAL A 5 22.02 -2.34 8.33
C VAL A 5 22.64 -1.01 7.89
N ALA A 6 22.01 -0.37 6.91
CA ALA A 6 22.34 0.98 6.49
C ALA A 6 21.10 1.87 6.63
N GLU A 7 21.20 2.88 7.48
CA GLU A 7 20.15 3.88 7.67
C GLU A 7 20.38 5.05 6.72
N THR A 8 19.56 5.15 5.68
CA THR A 8 19.73 6.17 4.63
C THR A 8 18.86 7.40 4.84
N SER A 9 17.97 7.39 5.85
CA SER A 9 16.87 8.35 5.94
C SER A 9 16.09 8.38 4.60
N VAL A 10 15.54 9.53 4.26
CA VAL A 10 14.71 9.81 3.08
C VAL A 10 15.54 10.26 1.87
N ARG A 11 16.71 9.64 1.68
CA ARG A 11 17.69 10.01 0.65
C ARG A 11 17.79 8.93 -0.43
N PRO A 12 17.04 9.04 -1.53
CA PRO A 12 17.00 7.98 -2.53
C PRO A 12 18.36 7.81 -3.23
N ASP A 13 19.13 8.89 -3.36
CA ASP A 13 20.49 8.90 -3.91
C ASP A 13 21.48 8.10 -3.05
N MET A 14 21.33 8.15 -1.71
CA MET A 14 22.13 7.35 -0.80
C MET A 14 21.77 5.87 -0.91
N VAL A 15 20.49 5.53 -1.03
CA VAL A 15 20.03 4.15 -1.20
C VAL A 15 20.60 3.55 -2.48
N THR A 16 20.46 4.24 -3.62
CA THR A 16 20.96 3.74 -4.90
C THR A 16 22.48 3.66 -4.94
N ALA A 17 23.20 4.61 -4.32
CA ALA A 17 24.66 4.54 -4.21
C ALA A 17 25.12 3.32 -3.39
N LEU A 18 24.43 3.00 -2.29
CA LEU A 18 24.74 1.83 -1.47
C LEU A 18 24.42 0.53 -2.19
N VAL A 19 23.24 0.41 -2.80
CA VAL A 19 22.87 -0.79 -3.55
C VAL A 19 23.83 -1.00 -4.72
N GLY A 20 24.07 0.03 -5.55
CA GLY A 20 24.97 -0.07 -6.69
C GLY A 20 26.41 -0.38 -6.30
N GLY A 21 26.88 0.09 -5.13
CA GLY A 21 28.23 -0.15 -4.65
C GLY A 21 28.43 -1.49 -3.94
N PHE A 22 27.39 -2.03 -3.28
CA PHE A 22 27.57 -3.15 -2.35
C PHE A 22 26.68 -4.36 -2.61
N ALA A 23 25.62 -4.29 -3.43
CA ALA A 23 24.70 -5.41 -3.60
C ALA A 23 25.38 -6.72 -4.05
N CYS A 24 26.42 -6.63 -4.89
CA CYS A 24 27.20 -7.80 -5.35
C CYS A 24 27.98 -8.53 -4.24
N HIS A 25 28.06 -7.95 -3.05
CA HIS A 25 28.71 -8.56 -1.88
C HIS A 25 27.70 -9.20 -0.92
N TYR A 26 26.40 -9.17 -1.22
CA TYR A 26 25.34 -9.76 -0.41
C TYR A 26 24.53 -10.75 -1.23
N ASP A 27 24.05 -11.81 -0.58
CA ASP A 27 23.16 -12.79 -1.23
C ASP A 27 21.78 -12.19 -1.57
N GLN A 28 21.37 -11.15 -0.84
CA GLN A 28 20.10 -10.45 -1.01
C GLN A 28 20.15 -9.04 -0.41
N VAL A 29 19.24 -8.18 -0.87
CA VAL A 29 19.00 -6.83 -0.32
C VAL A 29 17.56 -6.75 0.17
N ILE A 30 17.34 -6.12 1.33
CA ILE A 30 16.00 -5.83 1.83
C ILE A 30 15.84 -4.31 1.90
N LEU A 31 14.92 -3.76 1.11
CA LEU A 31 14.54 -2.36 1.18
C LEU A 31 13.33 -2.21 2.12
N VAL A 32 13.43 -1.28 3.08
CA VAL A 32 12.35 -1.02 4.04
C VAL A 32 12.02 0.47 3.99
N GLY A 33 10.76 0.82 3.72
CA GLY A 33 10.36 2.22 3.61
C GLY A 33 8.90 2.42 3.17
N GLU A 34 8.49 3.67 2.99
CA GLU A 34 7.17 4.00 2.43
C GLU A 34 7.10 3.58 0.95
N ALA A 35 5.94 3.10 0.48
CA ALA A 35 5.79 2.62 -0.89
C ALA A 35 6.14 3.66 -1.97
N SER A 36 5.78 4.93 -1.77
CA SER A 36 6.10 6.00 -2.74
C SER A 36 7.59 6.35 -2.75
N PHE A 37 8.29 6.23 -1.61
CA PHE A 37 9.73 6.37 -1.51
C PHE A 37 10.45 5.20 -2.17
N ILE A 38 10.00 3.96 -1.95
CA ILE A 38 10.55 2.78 -2.62
C ILE A 38 10.40 2.93 -4.15
N LYS A 39 9.24 3.36 -4.63
CA LYS A 39 9.05 3.69 -6.06
C LYS A 39 10.13 4.66 -6.55
N LEU A 40 10.34 5.77 -5.83
CA LEU A 40 11.36 6.76 -6.20
C LEU A 40 12.77 6.17 -6.25
N VAL A 41 13.13 5.35 -5.25
CA VAL A 41 14.44 4.65 -5.19
C VAL A 41 14.63 3.73 -6.39
N LEU A 42 13.64 2.89 -6.69
CA LEU A 42 13.75 1.92 -7.77
C LEU A 42 13.88 2.63 -9.13
N GLU A 43 13.04 3.61 -9.40
CA GLU A 43 13.10 4.38 -10.65
C GLU A 43 14.38 5.22 -10.77
N LEU A 44 14.90 5.75 -9.65
CA LEU A 44 16.19 6.43 -9.64
C LEU A 44 17.33 5.45 -9.93
N GLY A 45 17.27 4.26 -9.35
CA GLY A 45 18.25 3.20 -9.59
C GLY A 45 18.32 2.80 -11.06
N GLU A 46 17.18 2.60 -11.72
CA GLU A 46 17.14 2.29 -13.16
C GLU A 46 17.78 3.43 -13.98
N ARG A 47 17.45 4.68 -13.67
CA ARG A 47 18.07 5.85 -14.33
C ARG A 47 19.58 5.96 -14.09
N GLN A 48 20.07 5.41 -12.97
CA GLN A 48 21.49 5.36 -12.62
C GLN A 48 22.18 4.08 -13.12
N GLY A 49 21.46 3.19 -13.83
CA GLY A 49 22.01 1.97 -14.41
C GLY A 49 22.07 0.78 -13.47
N ILE A 50 21.35 0.80 -12.34
CA ILE A 50 21.16 -0.38 -11.50
C ILE A 50 20.20 -1.33 -12.24
N ASP A 51 20.67 -2.54 -12.52
CA ASP A 51 19.82 -3.61 -13.01
C ASP A 51 19.19 -4.34 -11.82
N TRP A 52 17.99 -3.90 -11.43
CA TRP A 52 17.28 -4.48 -10.29
C TRP A 52 16.96 -5.96 -10.47
N ARG A 53 16.83 -6.44 -11.71
CA ARG A 53 16.45 -7.83 -12.00
C ARG A 53 17.59 -8.82 -11.74
N GLU A 54 18.83 -8.33 -11.70
CA GLU A 54 20.02 -9.13 -11.37
C GLU A 54 20.31 -9.18 -9.87
N ILE A 55 19.54 -8.44 -9.04
CA ILE A 55 19.70 -8.37 -7.59
C ILE A 55 18.48 -9.02 -6.93
N LEU A 56 18.70 -9.98 -6.02
CA LEU A 56 17.61 -10.48 -5.19
C LEU A 56 17.19 -9.42 -4.18
N VAL A 57 16.10 -8.71 -4.46
CA VAL A 57 15.55 -7.66 -3.61
C VAL A 57 14.23 -8.10 -2.98
N HIS A 58 14.15 -7.98 -1.66
CA HIS A 58 12.87 -7.99 -0.94
C HIS A 58 12.51 -6.56 -0.52
N VAL A 59 11.21 -6.26 -0.46
CA VAL A 59 10.71 -4.96 -0.04
C VAL A 59 9.72 -5.15 1.10
N ILE A 60 9.91 -4.41 2.19
CA ILE A 60 8.91 -4.27 3.25
C ILE A 60 8.43 -2.83 3.26
N VAL A 61 7.17 -2.62 2.87
CA VAL A 61 6.56 -1.29 2.91
C VAL A 61 5.75 -1.06 4.18
N GLY A 62 5.68 0.18 4.64
CA GLY A 62 4.87 0.58 5.79
C GLY A 62 4.28 1.97 5.64
N GLU A 63 3.80 2.53 6.76
CA GLU A 63 3.23 3.89 6.91
C GLU A 63 1.87 4.11 6.22
N GLU A 64 1.69 3.52 5.05
CA GLU A 64 0.47 3.60 4.25
C GLU A 64 0.07 2.25 3.65
N PRO A 65 -1.24 2.02 3.43
CA PRO A 65 -1.70 0.85 2.69
C PRO A 65 -1.07 0.79 1.29
N LEU A 66 -0.48 -0.35 0.95
CA LEU A 66 0.02 -0.64 -0.39
C LEU A 66 -1.15 -1.08 -1.27
N ALA A 67 -1.49 -0.31 -2.30
CA ALA A 67 -2.42 -0.76 -3.34
C ALA A 67 -1.84 -2.01 -4.04
N GLU A 68 -2.67 -2.99 -4.38
CA GLU A 68 -2.19 -4.23 -4.98
C GLU A 68 -1.65 -3.97 -6.40
N ASN A 69 -2.22 -3.02 -7.14
CA ASN A 69 -1.62 -2.55 -8.40
C ASN A 69 -0.26 -1.87 -8.20
N ALA A 70 -0.04 -1.15 -7.09
CA ALA A 70 1.27 -0.59 -6.77
C ALA A 70 2.30 -1.70 -6.47
N ARG A 71 1.88 -2.78 -5.79
CA ARG A 71 2.74 -3.96 -5.60
C ARG A 71 3.20 -4.54 -6.93
N LYS A 72 2.26 -4.77 -7.87
CA LYS A 72 2.57 -5.28 -9.22
C LYS A 72 3.55 -4.39 -9.96
N TYR A 73 3.39 -3.07 -9.83
CA TYR A 73 4.31 -2.10 -10.42
C TYR A 73 5.74 -2.21 -9.89
N LEU A 74 5.90 -2.30 -8.56
CA LEU A 74 7.22 -2.47 -7.94
C LEU A 74 7.82 -3.85 -8.25
N GLU A 75 6.99 -4.90 -8.31
CA GLU A 75 7.41 -6.25 -8.74
C GLU A 75 7.93 -6.25 -10.17
N ASP A 76 7.30 -5.51 -11.08
CA ASP A 76 7.74 -5.40 -12.49
C ASP A 76 9.14 -4.78 -12.62
N ILE A 77 9.41 -3.70 -11.87
CA ILE A 77 10.73 -3.06 -11.83
C ILE A 77 11.79 -4.04 -11.29
N LEU A 78 11.45 -4.76 -10.22
CA LEU A 78 12.36 -5.72 -9.57
C LEU A 78 12.50 -7.04 -10.33
N GLY A 79 11.63 -7.33 -11.31
CA GLY A 79 11.59 -8.63 -11.98
C GLY A 79 11.12 -9.77 -11.07
N ILE A 80 10.31 -9.47 -10.05
CA ILE A 80 9.76 -10.47 -9.13
C ILE A 80 8.69 -11.29 -9.86
N ASP A 81 8.88 -12.61 -9.89
CA ASP A 81 7.89 -13.57 -10.36
C ASP A 81 7.21 -14.21 -9.14
N THR A 82 5.93 -13.89 -8.92
CA THR A 82 5.17 -14.42 -7.79
C THR A 82 4.92 -15.92 -7.79
N SER A 83 5.17 -16.61 -8.91
CA SER A 83 5.19 -18.08 -8.95
C SER A 83 6.52 -18.68 -8.47
N ARG A 84 7.54 -17.84 -8.28
CA ARG A 84 8.92 -18.18 -7.95
C ARG A 84 9.40 -17.37 -6.74
N PRO A 85 9.14 -17.84 -5.51
CA PRO A 85 9.46 -17.12 -4.27
C PRO A 85 10.94 -16.72 -4.12
N GLU A 86 11.85 -17.40 -4.83
CA GLU A 86 13.27 -17.09 -4.85
C GLU A 86 13.63 -15.79 -5.61
N THR A 87 12.68 -15.20 -6.35
CA THR A 87 12.91 -13.96 -7.11
C THR A 87 12.70 -12.69 -6.29
N GLY A 88 12.17 -12.81 -5.07
CA GLY A 88 11.91 -11.68 -4.18
C GLY A 88 10.50 -11.69 -3.62
N MET A 89 10.21 -10.74 -2.74
CA MET A 89 8.84 -10.50 -2.27
C MET A 89 8.67 -9.04 -1.90
N ILE A 90 7.47 -8.53 -2.10
CA ILE A 90 7.04 -7.25 -1.52
C ILE A 90 5.98 -7.58 -0.48
N GLY A 91 6.22 -7.19 0.76
CA GLY A 91 5.29 -7.36 1.88
C GLY A 91 5.02 -6.02 2.55
N SER A 92 3.92 -5.94 3.29
CA SER A 92 3.61 -4.77 4.11
C SER A 92 3.74 -5.07 5.60
N SER A 93 4.16 -4.05 6.36
CA SER A 93 4.14 -4.02 7.81
C SER A 93 3.35 -2.80 8.28
N MET A 94 2.54 -2.98 9.31
CA MET A 94 1.79 -1.91 9.95
C MET A 94 2.14 -1.86 11.44
N GLY A 95 2.38 -0.64 11.91
CA GLY A 95 2.57 -0.31 13.31
C GLY A 95 1.69 0.85 13.71
N VAL A 96 1.70 1.13 15.01
CA VAL A 96 1.06 2.29 15.62
C VAL A 96 2.11 2.92 16.51
N ALA A 97 2.46 4.18 16.30
CA ALA A 97 3.66 4.80 16.90
C ALA A 97 3.72 4.60 18.43
N GLU A 98 2.58 4.67 19.10
CA GLU A 98 2.43 4.48 20.55
C GLU A 98 2.63 3.03 21.01
N LEU A 99 2.37 2.07 20.13
CA LEU A 99 2.38 0.63 20.41
C LEU A 99 3.61 -0.09 19.85
N GLY A 100 4.25 0.45 18.81
CA GLY A 100 5.41 -0.11 18.13
C GLY A 100 5.25 -0.07 16.61
N LEU A 101 6.38 -0.03 15.91
CA LEU A 101 6.41 0.18 14.46
C LEU A 101 6.10 -1.07 13.62
N ASN A 102 6.11 -2.26 14.24
CA ASN A 102 5.74 -3.53 13.58
C ASN A 102 4.86 -4.37 14.50
N LEU A 103 3.55 -4.26 14.29
CA LEU A 103 2.51 -4.98 15.02
C LEU A 103 1.84 -6.03 14.13
N PHE A 104 1.62 -5.65 12.87
CA PHE A 104 0.93 -6.42 11.85
C PHE A 104 1.83 -6.58 10.64
N PHE A 105 1.76 -7.73 9.98
CA PHE A 105 2.57 -8.00 8.80
C PHE A 105 1.88 -8.94 7.82
N GLU A 106 2.22 -8.80 6.55
CA GLU A 106 1.81 -9.72 5.49
C GLU A 106 2.73 -10.94 5.50
N LEU A 107 2.13 -12.12 5.43
CA LEU A 107 2.83 -13.35 5.08
C LEU A 107 2.68 -13.62 3.56
N PRO A 108 3.59 -14.37 2.92
CA PRO A 108 3.50 -14.67 1.49
C PRO A 108 2.14 -15.23 1.06
N GLN A 109 1.55 -16.11 1.88
CA GLN A 109 0.21 -16.66 1.64
C GLN A 109 -0.91 -15.62 1.77
N LEU A 110 -0.76 -14.57 2.59
CA LEU A 110 -1.72 -13.46 2.67
C LEU A 110 -1.59 -12.54 1.47
N VAL A 111 -0.38 -12.31 0.96
CA VAL A 111 -0.16 -11.59 -0.31
C VAL A 111 -0.85 -12.34 -1.46
N ALA A 112 -0.64 -13.66 -1.56
CA ALA A 112 -1.28 -14.49 -2.58
C ALA A 112 -2.82 -14.47 -2.46
N LEU A 113 -3.35 -14.55 -1.24
CA LEU A 113 -4.79 -14.45 -0.97
C LEU A 113 -5.36 -13.08 -1.41
N ARG A 114 -4.67 -11.99 -1.04
CA ARG A 114 -5.06 -10.63 -1.41
C ARG A 114 -5.06 -10.44 -2.92
N ARG A 115 -4.05 -10.96 -3.62
CA ARG A 115 -3.96 -10.96 -5.09
C ARG A 115 -5.12 -11.70 -5.74
N ARG A 116 -5.50 -12.87 -5.19
CA ARG A 116 -6.66 -13.63 -5.67
C ARG A 116 -7.96 -12.84 -5.53
N LEU A 117 -8.18 -12.19 -4.39
CA LEU A 117 -9.34 -11.30 -4.18
C LEU A 117 -9.30 -10.07 -5.10
N HIS A 118 -8.11 -9.56 -5.42
CA HIS A 118 -7.97 -8.42 -6.32
C HIS A 118 -8.34 -8.79 -7.75
N ALA A 119 -7.94 -9.99 -8.20
CA ALA A 119 -8.18 -10.48 -9.55
C ALA A 119 -9.60 -11.03 -9.78
N ASP A 120 -10.22 -11.63 -8.76
CA ASP A 120 -11.55 -12.26 -8.87
C ASP A 120 -12.63 -11.43 -8.18
N GLU A 121 -13.46 -10.75 -8.99
CA GLU A 121 -14.58 -9.94 -8.53
C GLU A 121 -15.63 -10.75 -7.75
N ALA A 122 -15.89 -11.99 -8.16
CA ALA A 122 -16.90 -12.81 -7.50
C ALA A 122 -16.45 -13.17 -6.07
N SER A 123 -15.21 -13.64 -5.90
CA SER A 123 -14.63 -13.89 -4.57
C SER A 123 -14.53 -12.61 -3.74
N ARG A 124 -14.13 -11.49 -4.36
CA ARG A 124 -14.07 -10.19 -3.66
C ARG A 124 -15.42 -9.78 -3.09
N HIS A 125 -16.48 -9.84 -3.90
CA HIS A 125 -17.83 -9.47 -3.47
C HIS A 125 -18.40 -10.44 -2.44
N ALA A 126 -18.05 -11.73 -2.52
CA ALA A 126 -18.46 -12.71 -1.52
C ALA A 126 -17.90 -12.41 -0.12
N VAL A 127 -16.70 -11.81 -0.06
CA VAL A 127 -15.97 -11.57 1.21
C VAL A 127 -16.17 -10.16 1.73
N LEU A 128 -16.10 -9.16 0.84
CA LEU A 128 -16.11 -7.73 1.18
C LEU A 128 -17.48 -7.07 0.94
N GLY A 129 -18.43 -7.80 0.35
CA GLY A 129 -19.74 -7.29 0.00
C GLY A 129 -19.83 -6.73 -1.42
N GLN A 130 -21.08 -6.54 -1.87
CA GLN A 130 -21.37 -6.01 -3.20
C GLN A 130 -20.85 -4.57 -3.34
N GLY A 131 -20.17 -4.28 -4.44
CA GLY A 131 -19.61 -2.96 -4.73
C GLY A 131 -18.20 -2.72 -4.20
N ALA A 132 -17.57 -3.74 -3.58
CA ALA A 132 -16.16 -3.66 -3.21
C ALA A 132 -15.27 -3.58 -4.45
N THR A 133 -14.66 -2.41 -4.68
CA THR A 133 -13.77 -2.17 -5.82
C THR A 133 -12.30 -2.42 -5.49
N THR A 134 -11.92 -2.44 -4.21
CA THR A 134 -10.54 -2.66 -3.74
C THR A 134 -10.49 -3.81 -2.74
N VAL A 135 -9.27 -4.25 -2.42
CA VAL A 135 -9.04 -5.26 -1.37
C VAL A 135 -8.21 -4.62 -0.25
N PRO A 136 -8.72 -4.60 1.00
CA PRO A 136 -8.00 -4.14 2.18
C PRO A 136 -6.64 -4.84 2.35
N MET A 137 -5.76 -4.26 3.16
CA MET A 137 -4.53 -4.95 3.57
C MET A 137 -4.89 -6.21 4.36
N LEU A 138 -4.24 -7.33 4.07
CA LEU A 138 -4.44 -8.59 4.79
C LEU A 138 -3.25 -8.84 5.71
N PHE A 139 -3.43 -8.62 7.00
CA PHE A 139 -2.38 -8.78 7.98
C PHE A 139 -2.62 -9.95 8.92
N THR A 140 -1.53 -10.46 9.47
CA THR A 140 -1.55 -11.25 10.69
C THR A 140 -0.68 -10.57 11.76
N TYR A 141 -0.68 -11.11 12.96
CA TYR A 141 0.05 -10.59 14.10
C TYR A 141 0.38 -11.69 15.10
N ASP A 142 1.33 -11.40 15.99
CA ASP A 142 1.73 -12.29 17.07
C ASP A 142 0.77 -12.16 18.26
N LEU A 143 0.01 -13.23 18.51
CA LEU A 143 -0.97 -13.33 19.60
C LEU A 143 -0.34 -13.22 21.00
N SER A 144 0.98 -13.42 21.14
CA SER A 144 1.69 -13.25 22.41
C SER A 144 2.09 -11.79 22.68
N ARG A 145 2.15 -10.94 21.64
CA ARG A 145 2.58 -9.55 21.73
C ARG A 145 1.42 -8.58 21.92
N ILE A 146 0.32 -8.83 21.23
CA ILE A 146 -0.87 -7.96 21.24
C ILE A 146 -2.17 -8.74 21.23
N HIS A 147 -3.18 -8.19 21.89
CA HIS A 147 -4.57 -8.58 21.74
C HIS A 147 -5.28 -7.58 20.83
N VAL A 148 -6.04 -8.09 19.86
CA VAL A 148 -6.71 -7.29 18.83
C VAL A 148 -8.21 -7.47 18.94
N GLU A 149 -8.92 -6.35 18.94
CA GLU A 149 -10.37 -6.27 18.91
C GLU A 149 -10.80 -5.43 17.71
N VAL A 150 -11.90 -5.82 17.08
CA VAL A 150 -12.62 -4.99 16.11
C VAL A 150 -13.99 -4.68 16.71
N LEU A 151 -14.26 -3.40 16.96
CA LEU A 151 -15.54 -2.97 17.53
C LEU A 151 -16.66 -3.01 16.49
N GLU A 152 -17.92 -2.87 16.94
CA GLU A 152 -19.10 -2.89 16.06
C GLU A 152 -19.06 -1.84 14.94
N ASN A 153 -18.40 -0.69 15.17
CA ASN A 153 -18.21 0.38 14.19
C ASN A 153 -16.93 0.21 13.33
N ASN A 154 -16.38 -1.01 13.32
CA ASN A 154 -15.13 -1.39 12.66
C ASN A 154 -13.86 -0.74 13.20
N ASP A 155 -13.88 -0.05 14.34
CA ASP A 155 -12.65 0.50 14.93
C ASP A 155 -11.69 -0.63 15.34
N LEU A 156 -10.44 -0.52 14.89
CA LEU A 156 -9.34 -1.38 15.32
C LEU A 156 -8.83 -0.94 16.69
N VAL A 157 -8.91 -1.86 17.65
CA VAL A 157 -8.52 -1.68 19.04
C VAL A 157 -7.45 -2.68 19.42
N ILE A 158 -6.41 -2.22 20.12
CA ILE A 158 -5.24 -3.03 20.45
C ILE A 158 -4.92 -2.91 21.94
N SER A 159 -4.58 -4.04 22.56
CA SER A 159 -3.97 -4.09 23.90
C SER A 159 -2.60 -4.75 23.83
N THR A 160 -1.59 -4.16 24.48
CA THR A 160 -0.25 -4.75 24.58
C THR A 160 -0.24 -5.86 25.62
N LEU A 161 0.41 -6.99 25.32
CA LEU A 161 0.48 -8.15 26.21
C LEU A 161 1.86 -8.36 26.84
N ASP A 162 2.86 -7.60 26.39
CA ASP A 162 4.22 -7.66 26.93
C ASP A 162 4.25 -7.15 28.39
N PRO A 163 4.56 -8.04 29.37
CA PRO A 163 4.58 -7.68 30.78
C PRO A 163 5.74 -6.75 31.15
N ASP A 164 6.80 -6.71 30.35
CA ASP A 164 8.00 -5.90 30.60
C ASP A 164 7.90 -4.50 29.97
N ARG A 165 6.79 -4.22 29.27
CA ARG A 165 6.54 -2.92 28.65
C ARG A 165 6.34 -1.84 29.71
N LEU A 166 7.15 -0.77 29.66
CA LEU A 166 7.09 0.37 30.60
C LEU A 166 5.71 1.04 30.64
N LEU A 167 5.05 1.14 29.48
CA LEU A 167 3.72 1.74 29.33
C LEU A 167 2.80 0.75 28.62
N PRO A 168 2.08 -0.11 29.35
CA PRO A 168 1.06 -0.97 28.77
C PRO A 168 -0.11 -0.11 28.28
N LEU A 169 -0.53 -0.35 27.05
CA LEU A 169 -1.70 0.30 26.47
C LEU A 169 -2.80 -0.74 26.35
N ILE A 170 -3.94 -0.48 26.98
CA ILE A 170 -5.09 -1.38 27.04
C ILE A 170 -6.24 -0.75 26.27
N ARG A 171 -6.82 -1.52 25.33
CA ARG A 171 -7.91 -1.09 24.44
C ARG A 171 -7.64 0.25 23.74
N TYR A 172 -6.41 0.47 23.29
CA TYR A 172 -6.03 1.66 22.53
C TYR A 172 -6.72 1.64 21.16
N ARG A 173 -7.43 2.72 20.83
CA ARG A 173 -8.08 2.91 19.52
C ARG A 173 -7.08 3.50 18.54
N THR A 174 -6.78 2.76 17.48
CA THR A 174 -5.79 3.15 16.45
C THR A 174 -6.29 4.27 15.53
N GLY A 175 -7.62 4.39 15.40
CA GLY A 175 -8.27 5.23 14.39
C GLY A 175 -8.40 4.56 13.02
N ASP A 176 -7.85 3.35 12.85
CA ASP A 176 -8.02 2.55 11.65
C ASP A 176 -9.31 1.73 11.71
N LYS A 177 -9.86 1.45 10.52
CA LYS A 177 -11.00 0.59 10.29
C LYS A 177 -10.54 -0.79 9.90
N ALA A 178 -11.06 -1.80 10.59
CA ALA A 178 -10.70 -3.20 10.36
C ALA A 178 -11.92 -4.13 10.34
N SER A 179 -11.71 -5.33 9.82
CA SER A 179 -12.57 -6.48 10.02
C SER A 179 -11.71 -7.74 10.18
N ILE A 180 -12.23 -8.74 10.88
CA ILE A 180 -11.55 -10.04 11.01
C ILE A 180 -12.03 -10.93 9.87
N LEU A 181 -11.10 -11.56 9.15
CA LEU A 181 -11.43 -12.58 8.17
C LEU A 181 -11.62 -13.91 8.90
N ALA A 182 -12.86 -14.38 8.94
CA ALA A 182 -13.19 -15.62 9.64
C ALA A 182 -12.65 -16.85 8.88
N PRO A 183 -12.29 -17.95 9.57
CA PRO A 183 -11.81 -19.18 8.93
C PRO A 183 -12.73 -19.72 7.85
N GLU A 184 -14.05 -19.57 8.00
CA GLU A 184 -15.05 -20.02 7.02
C GLU A 184 -14.99 -19.20 5.73
N GLN A 185 -14.78 -17.89 5.85
CA GLN A 185 -14.58 -17.00 4.70
C GLN A 185 -13.26 -17.33 3.99
N LEU A 186 -12.20 -17.61 4.76
CA LEU A 186 -10.92 -18.04 4.21
C LEU A 186 -11.04 -19.35 3.42
N ALA A 187 -11.73 -20.36 3.99
CA ALA A 187 -12.00 -21.62 3.31
C ALA A 187 -12.80 -21.41 2.02
N MET A 188 -13.81 -20.53 2.05
CA MET A 188 -14.59 -20.19 0.87
C MET A 188 -13.73 -19.60 -0.25
N ILE A 189 -12.83 -18.65 0.07
CA ILE A 189 -11.94 -18.04 -0.92
C ILE A 189 -10.99 -19.08 -1.50
N LEU A 190 -10.46 -19.97 -0.67
CA LEU A 190 -9.47 -20.95 -1.11
C LEU A 190 -10.06 -22.14 -1.88
N GLY A 191 -11.37 -22.37 -1.78
CA GLY A 191 -12.06 -23.50 -2.44
C GLY A 191 -12.21 -24.73 -1.54
N GLY A 192 -12.19 -24.54 -0.23
CA GLY A 192 -12.49 -25.55 0.78
C GLY A 192 -11.28 -26.08 1.55
N ASP A 193 -10.13 -26.20 0.90
CA ASP A 193 -8.90 -26.66 1.56
C ASP A 193 -8.08 -25.45 2.04
N VAL A 194 -7.99 -25.28 3.37
CA VAL A 194 -7.19 -24.23 3.99
C VAL A 194 -5.85 -24.83 4.40
N PRO A 195 -4.71 -24.33 3.89
CA PRO A 195 -3.40 -24.80 4.30
C PRO A 195 -3.24 -24.76 5.82
N ALA A 196 -2.57 -25.76 6.40
CA ALA A 196 -2.43 -25.90 7.84
C ALA A 196 -1.80 -24.66 8.51
N GLU A 197 -0.88 -24.00 7.80
CA GLU A 197 -0.22 -22.75 8.19
C GLU A 197 -1.16 -21.53 8.21
N MET A 198 -2.34 -21.62 7.58
CA MET A 198 -3.36 -20.57 7.57
C MET A 198 -4.56 -20.88 8.47
N ALA A 199 -4.82 -22.14 8.79
CA ALA A 199 -6.03 -22.58 9.48
C ALA A 199 -6.25 -21.91 10.86
N ASN A 200 -5.16 -21.61 11.58
CA ASN A 200 -5.21 -20.94 12.89
C ASN A 200 -4.60 -19.52 12.86
N LEU A 201 -4.35 -18.98 11.66
CA LEU A 201 -3.73 -17.68 11.53
C LEU A 201 -4.79 -16.60 11.76
N PRO A 202 -4.62 -15.69 12.74
CA PRO A 202 -5.52 -14.56 12.84
C PRO A 202 -5.29 -13.66 11.62
N VAL A 203 -6.33 -13.47 10.81
CA VAL A 203 -6.27 -12.61 9.62
C VAL A 203 -7.13 -11.37 9.83
N LEU A 204 -6.49 -10.21 9.79
CA LEU A 204 -7.09 -8.90 9.92
C LEU A 204 -7.10 -8.21 8.56
N MET A 205 -8.27 -7.74 8.14
CA MET A 205 -8.46 -6.86 6.99
C MET A 205 -8.42 -5.41 7.47
N VAL A 206 -7.42 -4.63 7.07
CA VAL A 206 -7.31 -3.20 7.43
C VAL A 206 -7.69 -2.34 6.24
N HIS A 207 -8.77 -1.56 6.41
CA HIS A 207 -9.45 -0.77 5.37
C HIS A 207 -8.94 0.67 5.25
N GLY A 208 -8.00 1.08 6.10
CA GLY A 208 -7.53 2.46 6.23
C GLY A 208 -8.26 3.22 7.34
N ARG A 209 -8.25 4.55 7.31
CA ARG A 209 -8.80 5.40 8.40
C ARG A 209 -10.28 5.75 8.26
N GLY A 210 -10.92 5.32 7.17
CA GLY A 210 -12.32 5.63 6.87
C GLY A 210 -12.60 7.08 6.46
N GLN A 211 -11.56 7.91 6.31
CA GLN A 211 -11.69 9.28 5.79
C GLN A 211 -11.83 9.23 4.26
N CYS A 212 -12.75 10.01 3.71
CA CYS A 212 -13.05 10.05 2.28
C CYS A 212 -13.43 11.46 1.83
N ALA A 213 -13.34 11.70 0.53
CA ALA A 213 -14.04 12.82 -0.10
C ALA A 213 -15.44 12.39 -0.52
N LEU A 214 -16.33 13.37 -0.69
CA LEU A 214 -17.71 13.15 -1.10
C LEU A 214 -17.93 13.67 -2.53
N ALA A 215 -18.67 12.91 -3.33
CA ALA A 215 -18.94 13.22 -4.72
C ALA A 215 -20.43 13.17 -5.05
N GLY A 216 -20.92 14.24 -5.67
CA GLY A 216 -22.30 14.31 -6.18
C GLY A 216 -23.32 14.64 -5.10
N GLU A 217 -24.57 14.83 -5.52
CA GLU A 217 -25.69 15.20 -4.64
C GLU A 217 -26.00 14.11 -3.60
N ASP A 218 -25.76 12.84 -3.94
CA ASP A 218 -25.93 11.69 -3.04
C ASP A 218 -24.75 11.49 -2.07
N GLU A 219 -23.77 12.41 -2.05
CA GLU A 219 -22.58 12.34 -1.18
C GLU A 219 -21.85 11.00 -1.24
N LYS A 220 -21.63 10.46 -2.45
CA LYS A 220 -20.97 9.16 -2.62
C LYS A 220 -19.51 9.23 -2.18
N PRO A 221 -19.02 8.31 -1.33
CA PRO A 221 -17.67 8.38 -0.81
C PRO A 221 -16.63 7.99 -1.86
N VAL A 222 -15.50 8.70 -1.85
CA VAL A 222 -14.30 8.42 -2.63
C VAL A 222 -13.13 8.27 -1.67
N PHE A 223 -12.52 7.09 -1.66
CA PHE A 223 -11.43 6.76 -0.74
C PHE A 223 -10.06 6.91 -1.42
N PRO A 224 -9.03 7.42 -0.72
CA PRO A 224 -7.67 7.45 -1.24
C PRO A 224 -7.17 6.09 -1.74
N GLU A 225 -7.55 5.00 -1.08
CA GLU A 225 -7.21 3.62 -1.44
C GLU A 225 -7.70 3.25 -2.85
N GLN A 226 -8.88 3.71 -3.25
CA GLN A 226 -9.43 3.50 -4.59
C GLN A 226 -8.65 4.29 -5.64
N VAL A 227 -8.28 5.53 -5.32
CA VAL A 227 -7.48 6.38 -6.21
C VAL A 227 -6.10 5.75 -6.43
N LYS A 228 -5.46 5.25 -5.36
CA LYS A 228 -4.17 4.54 -5.45
C LYS A 228 -4.24 3.32 -6.37
N GLU A 229 -5.27 2.48 -6.28
CA GLU A 229 -5.43 1.35 -7.21
C GLU A 229 -5.51 1.81 -8.67
N GLY A 230 -6.19 2.93 -8.93
CA GLY A 230 -6.28 3.55 -10.25
C GLY A 230 -4.97 4.12 -10.78
N LEU A 231 -4.17 4.79 -9.93
CA LEU A 231 -2.88 5.38 -10.33
C LEU A 231 -1.91 4.31 -10.87
N TYR A 232 -1.94 3.11 -10.28
CA TYR A 232 -1.03 2.02 -10.61
C TYR A 232 -1.65 0.97 -11.54
N TYR A 233 -2.88 1.20 -12.04
CA TYR A 233 -3.60 0.21 -12.86
C TYR A 233 -2.84 -0.21 -14.12
N ASP A 234 -2.15 0.74 -14.74
CA ASP A 234 -1.35 0.54 -15.95
C ASP A 234 0.11 0.91 -15.65
N LEU A 235 1.04 0.00 -15.96
CA LEU A 235 2.45 0.14 -15.59
C LEU A 235 3.11 1.35 -16.24
N GLU A 236 2.78 1.64 -17.51
CA GLU A 236 3.30 2.81 -18.21
C GLU A 236 2.77 4.11 -17.59
N MET A 237 1.47 4.15 -17.26
CA MET A 237 0.89 5.30 -16.57
C MET A 237 1.47 5.51 -15.17
N ALA A 238 1.74 4.44 -14.43
CA ALA A 238 2.32 4.50 -13.09
C ALA A 238 3.70 5.20 -13.08
N GLN A 239 4.51 5.03 -14.13
CA GLN A 239 5.79 5.73 -14.30
C GLN A 239 5.61 7.25 -14.46
N LEU A 240 4.50 7.68 -15.06
CA LEU A 240 4.23 9.10 -15.34
C LEU A 240 3.83 9.90 -14.09
N ALA A 241 3.44 9.24 -13.01
CA ALA A 241 3.03 9.88 -11.76
C ALA A 241 3.98 9.56 -10.62
N THR A 242 4.08 10.48 -9.65
CA THR A 242 4.87 10.25 -8.43
C THR A 242 4.23 9.23 -7.48
N GLY A 243 2.94 8.97 -7.64
CA GLY A 243 2.10 8.27 -6.66
C GLY A 243 1.33 9.21 -5.73
N ASN A 244 1.62 10.52 -5.75
CA ASN A 244 0.94 11.52 -4.94
C ASN A 244 -0.23 12.18 -5.66
N PHE A 245 -1.28 12.47 -4.90
CA PHE A 245 -2.47 13.13 -5.40
C PHE A 245 -3.21 13.86 -4.27
N ARG A 246 -4.03 14.84 -4.62
CA ARG A 246 -4.99 15.47 -3.70
C ARG A 246 -6.40 15.11 -4.12
N LEU A 247 -7.22 14.74 -3.15
CA LEU A 247 -8.61 14.34 -3.31
C LEU A 247 -9.49 15.29 -2.50
N THR A 248 -10.39 15.99 -3.17
CA THR A 248 -11.30 16.96 -2.54
C THR A 248 -12.76 16.66 -2.89
N SER A 249 -13.65 16.94 -1.94
CA SER A 249 -15.09 16.77 -2.14
C SER A 249 -15.62 17.79 -3.15
N GLY A 250 -16.71 17.44 -3.84
CA GLY A 250 -17.36 18.37 -4.75
C GLY A 250 -18.83 18.04 -5.02
N LEU A 251 -19.62 19.10 -5.22
CA LEU A 251 -21.08 19.03 -5.36
C LEU A 251 -21.56 18.10 -6.49
N LEU A 252 -20.82 18.04 -7.60
CA LEU A 252 -21.15 17.17 -8.73
C LEU A 252 -20.17 16.00 -8.87
N ARG A 253 -18.89 16.25 -8.60
CA ARG A 253 -17.79 15.30 -8.74
C ARG A 253 -16.75 15.59 -7.68
N ALA A 254 -16.15 14.56 -7.09
CA ALA A 254 -14.92 14.73 -6.33
C ALA A 254 -13.77 15.03 -7.30
N GLN A 255 -12.84 15.88 -6.89
CA GLN A 255 -11.69 16.25 -7.71
C GLN A 255 -10.46 15.45 -7.26
N VAL A 256 -9.76 14.85 -8.22
CA VAL A 256 -8.49 14.16 -8.04
C VAL A 256 -7.40 14.93 -8.80
N ARG A 257 -6.49 15.58 -8.08
CA ARG A 257 -5.32 16.25 -8.65
C ARG A 257 -4.12 15.33 -8.52
N ILE A 258 -3.54 14.87 -9.62
CA ILE A 258 -2.41 13.92 -9.62
C ILE A 258 -1.10 14.67 -9.91
N GLN A 259 -0.07 14.43 -9.10
CA GLN A 259 1.26 14.97 -9.34
C GLN A 259 2.04 14.08 -10.30
N LEU A 260 2.40 14.61 -11.46
CA LEU A 260 3.23 13.92 -12.45
C LEU A 260 4.69 13.83 -11.98
N SER A 261 5.41 12.81 -12.47
CA SER A 261 6.83 12.61 -12.25
C SER A 261 7.65 13.79 -12.83
N PRO A 262 8.85 14.08 -12.29
CA PRO A 262 9.71 15.15 -12.80
C PRO A 262 9.98 15.01 -14.31
N GLY A 263 9.85 16.11 -15.05
CA GLY A 263 10.08 16.16 -16.50
C GLY A 263 8.91 15.68 -17.37
N VAL A 264 7.85 15.10 -16.79
CA VAL A 264 6.66 14.72 -17.55
C VAL A 264 5.82 15.97 -17.85
N ALA A 265 5.54 16.20 -19.15
CA ALA A 265 4.70 17.30 -19.58
C ALA A 265 3.22 17.00 -19.30
N VAL A 266 2.49 18.00 -18.81
CA VAL A 266 1.03 17.90 -18.63
C VAL A 266 0.35 17.95 -20.00
N SER A 267 -0.58 17.03 -20.23
CA SER A 267 -1.49 17.08 -21.38
C SER A 267 -2.91 16.63 -20.97
N PRO A 268 -3.96 17.07 -21.70
CA PRO A 268 -5.32 16.57 -21.50
C PRO A 268 -5.42 15.04 -21.62
N GLU A 269 -4.69 14.45 -22.57
CA GLU A 269 -4.70 13.01 -22.83
C GLU A 269 -4.19 12.20 -21.64
N ILE A 270 -3.14 12.69 -20.93
CA ILE A 270 -2.65 12.05 -19.71
C ILE A 270 -3.71 12.10 -18.61
N SER A 271 -4.38 13.25 -18.46
CA SER A 271 -5.46 13.41 -17.46
C SER A 271 -6.64 12.49 -17.76
N ASP A 272 -7.04 12.37 -19.03
CA ASP A 272 -8.12 11.47 -19.46
C ASP A 272 -7.78 10.00 -19.23
N ARG A 273 -6.52 9.59 -19.50
CA ARG A 273 -6.07 8.22 -19.23
C ARG A 273 -6.13 7.90 -17.73
N PHE A 274 -5.66 8.80 -16.87
CA PHE A 274 -5.79 8.62 -15.42
C PHE A 274 -7.25 8.66 -14.96
N ALA A 275 -8.10 9.50 -15.55
CA ALA A 275 -9.53 9.51 -15.25
C ALA A 275 -10.18 8.15 -15.52
N ILE A 276 -9.86 7.53 -16.66
CA ILE A 276 -10.35 6.19 -17.01
C ILE A 276 -9.83 5.14 -16.03
N ALA A 277 -8.53 5.17 -15.71
CA ALA A 277 -7.91 4.21 -14.81
C ALA A 277 -8.47 4.29 -13.38
N VAL A 278 -8.60 5.51 -12.82
CA VAL A 278 -9.18 5.74 -11.50
C VAL A 278 -10.65 5.38 -11.44
N SER A 279 -11.44 5.69 -12.48
CA SER A 279 -12.87 5.34 -12.53
C SER A 279 -13.15 3.83 -12.53
N ARG A 280 -12.16 2.98 -12.79
CA ARG A 280 -12.31 1.51 -12.62
C ARG A 280 -12.46 1.10 -11.16
N TYR A 281 -11.88 1.88 -10.25
CA TYR A 281 -11.88 1.62 -8.82
C TYR A 281 -12.78 2.58 -8.04
N VAL A 282 -13.08 3.75 -8.60
CA VAL A 282 -13.96 4.76 -8.00
C VAL A 282 -15.31 4.76 -8.74
N PRO A 283 -16.37 4.18 -8.15
CA PRO A 283 -17.69 4.15 -8.78
C PRO A 283 -18.42 5.51 -8.71
N ALA A 284 -17.98 6.39 -7.82
CA ALA A 284 -18.52 7.73 -7.66
C ALA A 284 -18.04 8.66 -8.79
N PRO A 285 -18.78 9.74 -9.10
CA PRO A 285 -18.39 10.64 -10.17
C PRO A 285 -17.14 11.46 -9.78
N ILE A 286 -16.10 11.43 -10.63
CA ILE A 286 -14.85 12.14 -10.39
C ILE A 286 -14.42 13.01 -11.58
N SER A 287 -13.60 14.02 -11.30
CA SER A 287 -12.78 14.72 -12.28
C SER A 287 -11.30 14.51 -11.93
N VAL A 288 -10.49 14.22 -12.93
CA VAL A 288 -9.04 14.04 -12.75
C VAL A 288 -8.29 15.12 -13.51
N THR A 289 -7.32 15.75 -12.85
CA THR A 289 -6.43 16.74 -13.45
C THR A 289 -4.99 16.41 -13.08
N CYS A 290 -4.11 16.34 -14.07
CA CYS A 290 -2.68 16.14 -13.83
C CYS A 290 -1.97 17.49 -13.75
N GLU A 291 -1.01 17.59 -12.83
CA GLU A 291 -0.21 18.79 -12.62
C GLU A 291 1.26 18.46 -12.70
N LYS A 292 2.07 19.44 -13.11
CA LYS A 292 3.51 19.27 -13.14
C LYS A 292 4.02 19.07 -11.72
N TYR A 293 5.11 18.31 -11.62
CA TYR A 293 5.82 18.08 -10.37
C TYR A 293 6.04 19.37 -9.56
N GLU A 294 6.55 20.42 -10.22
CA GLU A 294 6.91 21.72 -9.63
C GLU A 294 5.70 22.59 -9.25
N ASP A 295 4.59 22.44 -9.97
CA ASP A 295 3.40 23.29 -9.84
C ASP A 295 2.38 22.73 -8.83
N PHE A 296 2.60 21.50 -8.34
CA PHE A 296 1.67 20.79 -7.49
C PHE A 296 1.59 21.41 -6.08
N ALA A 297 0.71 22.41 -5.94
CA ALA A 297 0.46 23.11 -4.70
C ALA A 297 -0.25 22.19 -3.69
N GLY A 298 0.45 21.85 -2.59
CA GLY A 298 0.00 20.91 -1.56
C GLY A 298 1.06 19.91 -1.08
N GLY A 299 2.25 19.92 -1.67
CA GLY A 299 3.40 19.12 -1.25
C GLY A 299 4.68 19.69 -1.87
N MET A 300 5.22 20.74 -1.26
CA MET A 300 6.42 21.44 -1.70
C MET A 300 7.63 20.60 -1.32
N ALA A 301 8.31 20.00 -2.31
CA ALA A 301 9.40 19.03 -2.17
C ALA A 301 9.00 17.83 -1.28
N LEU A 302 8.74 16.67 -1.89
CA LEU A 302 8.56 15.41 -1.17
C LEU A 302 9.86 15.12 -0.40
N ASP A 303 9.97 15.61 0.82
CA ASP A 303 11.07 15.30 1.71
C ASP A 303 10.87 13.91 2.32
N TYR A 304 9.68 13.29 2.18
CA TYR A 304 9.29 12.01 2.78
C TYR A 304 9.48 11.98 4.31
N GLU A 305 9.65 13.15 4.94
CA GLU A 305 9.76 13.27 6.40
C GLU A 305 8.38 13.22 7.07
N ARG A 306 7.32 13.38 6.28
CA ARG A 306 5.94 13.39 6.74
C ARG A 306 5.04 12.62 5.78
N LYS A 307 4.12 11.86 6.36
CA LYS A 307 3.02 11.23 5.65
C LYS A 307 2.30 12.22 4.72
N PHE A 308 2.15 11.83 3.46
CA PHE A 308 1.44 12.63 2.49
C PHE A 308 -0.05 12.68 2.83
N ASP A 309 -0.60 13.88 2.91
CA ASP A 309 -2.03 14.06 3.16
C ASP A 309 -2.79 14.02 1.83
N TYR A 310 -3.59 12.98 1.61
CA TYR A 310 -4.33 12.82 0.36
C TYR A 310 -5.62 13.61 0.31
N LEU A 311 -6.19 13.99 1.45
CA LEU A 311 -7.48 14.69 1.49
C LEU A 311 -7.25 16.20 1.53
N GLY A 312 -7.91 16.94 0.65
CA GLY A 312 -7.93 18.40 0.73
C GLY A 312 -9.13 18.85 1.58
N GLY A 313 -8.87 19.77 2.50
CA GLY A 313 -9.91 20.50 3.24
C GLY A 313 -10.63 21.55 2.41
#